data_AF-A0A1G8UJ52-F1
#
_entry.id   AF-A0A1G8UJ52-F1
#
_cell.length_a   1.000
_cell.length_b   1.000
_cell.length_c   1.000
_cell.angle_alpha   90.00
_cell.angle_beta   90.00
_cell.angle_gamma   90.00
#
_symmetry.space_group_name_H-M   'P 1'
#
loop_
_entity.id
_entity.type
_entity.pdbx_description
1 polymer ?
#
loop_
_entity_poly.entity_id
_entity_poly.type
_entity_poly.pdbx_seq_one_letter_code
_entity_poly.pdbx_strand_id
1 'polypeptide(L)'
;MTETSKTRKDTRSANNSSGNGARQNERQNARQEKESEPEAQQDREQAAAPMEVLREARLQLAELTGMQAESVSAFERTQDGWHLEIEVLELTRVPDTMSLLATYAVDLDPQGMLTGYRRVRRYERGRADAQRPGGR
;
A
#
# COMPACT_ATOMS: atom_id res chain seq x y z
N MET A 1 -56.87 61.19 -63.92
CA MET A 1 -55.71 62.04 -63.57
C MET A 1 -55.38 61.73 -62.11
N THR A 2 -54.39 60.90 -61.74
CA THR A 2 -52.92 60.98 -61.91
C THR A 2 -52.24 62.01 -60.97
N GLU A 3 -51.15 61.76 -60.23
CA GLU A 3 -50.50 60.54 -59.67
C GLU A 3 -49.25 60.96 -58.82
N THR A 4 -48.55 60.17 -57.96
CA THR A 4 -48.77 58.81 -57.43
C THR A 4 -48.82 58.81 -55.87
N SER A 5 -47.79 58.65 -55.00
CA SER A 5 -46.43 58.08 -55.11
C SER A 5 -45.76 57.80 -53.73
N LYS A 6 -45.50 56.51 -53.38
CA LYS A 6 -44.52 56.01 -52.35
C LYS A 6 -44.74 56.44 -50.88
N THR A 7 -44.15 55.87 -49.81
CA THR A 7 -43.54 54.58 -49.39
C THR A 7 -43.31 54.76 -47.86
N ARG A 8 -43.49 53.82 -46.91
CA ARG A 8 -43.03 52.42 -46.74
C ARG A 8 -43.97 51.66 -45.75
N LYS A 9 -43.56 50.47 -45.26
CA LYS A 9 -44.12 49.80 -44.06
C LYS A 9 -43.01 49.03 -43.33
N ASP A 10 -42.80 49.31 -42.05
CA ASP A 10 -41.76 48.68 -41.22
C ASP A 10 -42.33 47.61 -40.25
N THR A 11 -41.48 46.69 -39.78
CA THR A 11 -41.89 45.48 -39.05
C THR A 11 -40.88 45.08 -37.97
N ARG A 12 -41.39 44.78 -36.75
CA ARG A 12 -40.92 43.84 -35.69
C ARG A 12 -39.40 43.73 -35.41
N SER A 13 -38.92 43.60 -34.17
CA SER A 13 -39.49 42.76 -33.09
C SER A 13 -38.86 43.04 -31.70
N ALA A 14 -39.44 42.40 -30.66
CA ALA A 14 -38.90 42.23 -29.29
C ALA A 14 -38.81 43.51 -28.40
N ASN A 15 -38.72 43.43 -27.06
CA ASN A 15 -38.64 42.26 -26.17
C ASN A 15 -39.32 42.46 -24.78
N ASN A 16 -39.62 41.35 -24.10
CA ASN A 16 -39.79 41.10 -22.65
C ASN A 16 -40.36 42.17 -21.68
N SER A 17 -41.41 41.78 -20.93
CA SER A 17 -41.37 41.75 -19.44
C SER A 17 -42.56 40.99 -18.83
N SER A 18 -42.29 39.91 -18.08
CA SER A 18 -43.17 39.22 -17.10
C SER A 18 -42.39 38.07 -16.44
N GLY A 19 -42.68 37.61 -15.21
CA GLY A 19 -43.76 38.08 -14.32
C GLY A 19 -44.03 37.22 -13.08
N ASN A 20 -42.99 36.85 -12.30
CA ASN A 20 -43.08 36.28 -10.94
C ASN A 20 -43.74 34.87 -10.79
N GLY A 21 -43.59 34.23 -9.61
CA GLY A 21 -44.47 33.12 -9.18
C GLY A 21 -43.84 31.73 -8.90
N ALA A 22 -43.31 31.56 -7.69
CA ALA A 22 -43.18 30.31 -6.90
C ALA A 22 -43.32 28.92 -7.59
N ARG A 23 -42.20 28.16 -7.71
CA ARG A 23 -42.20 26.68 -7.88
C ARG A 23 -40.85 25.95 -7.68
N GLN A 24 -39.90 26.49 -6.92
CA GLN A 24 -38.57 25.88 -6.73
C GLN A 24 -38.05 26.01 -5.28
N ASN A 25 -38.45 25.09 -4.39
CA ASN A 25 -37.85 24.96 -3.05
C ASN A 25 -37.86 23.51 -2.54
N GLU A 26 -37.43 22.56 -3.38
CA GLU A 26 -37.53 21.11 -3.08
C GLU A 26 -36.42 20.27 -3.75
N ARG A 27 -35.27 20.88 -4.08
CA ARG A 27 -34.14 20.23 -4.78
C ARG A 27 -32.75 20.57 -4.24
N GLN A 28 -32.64 21.02 -2.98
CA GLN A 28 -31.37 21.39 -2.34
C GLN A 28 -31.14 20.63 -1.02
N ASN A 29 -31.36 19.32 -1.02
CA ASN A 29 -30.93 18.42 0.07
C ASN A 29 -30.51 17.03 -0.45
N ALA A 30 -30.10 16.94 -1.73
CA ALA A 30 -29.26 15.85 -2.20
C ALA A 30 -27.86 16.11 -1.64
N ARG A 31 -27.59 15.50 -0.48
CA ARG A 31 -26.42 15.80 0.34
C ARG A 31 -25.12 15.35 -0.33
N GLN A 32 -24.03 15.96 0.10
CA GLN A 32 -22.68 15.65 -0.36
C GLN A 32 -22.25 14.27 0.15
N GLU A 33 -22.59 13.22 -0.61
CA GLU A 33 -21.80 11.98 -0.62
C GLU A 33 -20.50 12.26 -1.39
N LYS A 34 -19.62 13.07 -0.77
CA LYS A 34 -18.20 13.04 -1.09
C LYS A 34 -17.65 11.77 -0.45
N GLU A 35 -17.57 10.73 -1.26
CA GLU A 35 -16.94 9.47 -0.90
C GLU A 35 -15.46 9.73 -0.56
N SER A 36 -15.08 9.52 0.70
CA SER A 36 -13.85 10.06 1.29
C SER A 36 -12.64 9.14 1.09
N GLU A 37 -12.33 8.77 -0.16
CA GLU A 37 -11.08 8.07 -0.48
C GLU A 37 -9.96 9.07 -0.81
N PRO A 38 -9.10 9.40 0.17
CA PRO A 38 -7.66 9.29 -0.09
C PRO A 38 -6.81 8.84 1.11
N GLU A 39 -7.40 8.30 2.20
CA GLU A 39 -6.61 7.89 3.38
C GLU A 39 -5.53 6.84 3.04
N ALA A 40 -5.88 5.84 2.22
CA ALA A 40 -4.97 4.77 1.78
C ALA A 40 -3.79 5.21 0.88
N GLN A 41 -3.67 6.50 0.55
CA GLN A 41 -2.52 7.07 -0.16
C GLN A 41 -1.49 7.74 0.77
N GLN A 42 -1.90 8.25 1.95
CA GLN A 42 -0.97 8.91 2.87
C GLN A 42 -0.06 7.90 3.60
N ASP A 43 -0.59 6.72 3.97
CA ASP A 43 0.17 5.60 4.57
C ASP A 43 1.20 4.93 3.62
N ARG A 44 1.26 5.38 2.36
CA ARG A 44 2.28 4.96 1.38
C ARG A 44 3.46 5.93 1.33
N GLU A 45 3.30 7.15 1.83
CA GLU A 45 4.27 8.24 1.67
C GLU A 45 5.27 8.34 2.84
N GLN A 46 5.04 7.57 3.91
CA GLN A 46 5.91 7.47 5.10
C GLN A 46 6.36 6.04 5.43
N ALA A 47 5.99 5.05 4.62
CA ALA A 47 6.38 3.66 4.83
C ALA A 47 7.84 3.43 4.40
N ALA A 48 8.63 2.76 5.25
CA ALA A 48 10.02 2.44 4.93
C ALA A 48 10.14 1.58 3.67
N ALA A 49 11.15 1.85 2.84
CA ALA A 49 11.32 1.16 1.56
C ALA A 49 11.65 -0.34 1.79
N PRO A 50 11.01 -1.29 1.09
CA PRO A 50 11.18 -2.72 1.38
C PRO A 50 12.65 -3.18 1.39
N MET A 51 13.45 -2.71 0.42
CA MET A 51 14.88 -3.05 0.32
C MET A 51 15.73 -2.51 1.48
N GLU A 52 15.28 -1.41 2.12
CA GLU A 52 15.93 -0.82 3.29
C GLU A 52 15.55 -1.58 4.56
N VAL A 53 14.26 -1.86 4.75
CA VAL A 53 13.75 -2.71 5.84
C VAL A 53 14.45 -4.08 5.83
N LEU A 54 14.53 -4.73 4.67
CA LEU A 54 15.23 -6.01 4.51
C LEU A 54 16.75 -5.92 4.79
N ARG A 55 17.38 -4.75 4.58
CA ARG A 55 18.80 -4.53 4.87
C ARG A 55 19.01 -4.32 6.36
N GLU A 56 18.25 -3.43 6.99
CA GLU A 56 18.39 -3.09 8.40
C GLU A 56 17.96 -4.24 9.32
N ALA A 57 16.92 -5.00 8.97
CA ALA A 57 16.50 -6.15 9.77
C ALA A 57 17.60 -7.24 9.88
N ARG A 58 18.37 -7.46 8.81
CA ARG A 58 19.54 -8.37 8.86
C ARG A 58 20.65 -7.83 9.74
N LEU A 59 20.88 -6.52 9.74
CA LEU A 59 21.90 -5.88 10.58
C LEU A 59 21.50 -5.94 12.07
N GLN A 60 20.27 -5.53 12.40
CA GLN A 60 19.72 -5.59 13.76
C GLN A 60 19.70 -7.02 14.32
N LEU A 61 19.28 -8.02 13.53
CA LEU A 61 19.31 -9.42 13.97
C LEU A 61 20.75 -9.93 14.19
N ALA A 62 21.68 -9.59 13.30
CA ALA A 62 23.08 -9.99 13.43
C ALA A 62 23.76 -9.34 14.64
N GLU A 63 23.46 -8.07 14.92
CA GLU A 63 23.94 -7.35 16.12
C GLU A 63 23.40 -7.96 17.41
N LEU A 64 22.10 -8.26 17.48
CA LEU A 64 21.46 -8.87 18.66
C LEU A 64 21.88 -10.32 18.93
N THR A 65 22.20 -11.09 17.88
CA THR A 65 22.51 -12.53 18.01
C THR A 65 24.01 -12.85 17.98
N GLY A 66 24.84 -11.94 17.43
CA GLY A 66 26.24 -12.21 17.10
C GLY A 66 26.43 -13.23 15.95
N MET A 67 25.37 -13.53 15.19
CA MET A 67 25.35 -14.56 14.14
C MET A 67 25.24 -13.94 12.74
N GLN A 68 25.75 -14.66 11.73
CA GLN A 68 25.68 -14.20 10.34
C GLN A 68 24.30 -14.49 9.75
N ALA A 69 23.52 -13.44 9.45
CA ALA A 69 22.37 -13.54 8.55
C ALA A 69 22.87 -13.77 7.12
N GLU A 70 22.43 -14.86 6.49
CA GLU A 70 22.80 -15.24 5.12
C GLU A 70 21.77 -14.80 4.08
N SER A 71 20.48 -15.01 4.35
CA SER A 71 19.39 -14.79 3.40
C SER A 71 18.13 -14.23 4.08
N VAL A 72 17.19 -13.71 3.28
CA VAL A 72 15.80 -13.54 3.70
C VAL A 72 14.96 -14.49 2.85
N SER A 73 14.31 -15.47 3.47
CA SER A 73 13.51 -16.49 2.77
C SER A 73 12.08 -16.04 2.50
N ALA A 74 11.53 -15.16 3.34
CA ALA A 74 10.21 -14.56 3.16
C ALA A 74 10.13 -13.16 3.80
N PHE A 75 9.23 -12.31 3.28
CA PHE A 75 8.82 -11.09 3.97
C PHE A 75 7.38 -10.73 3.60
N GLU A 76 6.66 -10.10 4.53
CA GLU A 76 5.34 -9.53 4.34
C GLU A 76 5.22 -8.19 5.09
N ARG A 77 4.40 -7.28 4.56
CA ARG A 77 3.99 -6.05 5.27
C ARG A 77 2.66 -6.34 5.97
N THR A 78 2.60 -6.11 7.27
CA THR A 78 1.40 -6.29 8.10
C THR A 78 0.72 -4.93 8.32
N GLN A 79 -0.30 -4.89 9.18
CA GLN A 79 -0.90 -3.62 9.63
C GLN A 79 0.03 -2.90 10.62
N ASP A 80 0.64 -3.67 11.53
CA ASP A 80 1.49 -3.16 12.61
C ASP A 80 2.98 -2.97 12.22
N GLY A 81 3.37 -3.37 11.01
CA GLY A 81 4.74 -3.23 10.51
C GLY A 81 5.13 -4.27 9.46
N TRP A 82 6.12 -5.10 9.77
CA TRP A 82 6.61 -6.15 8.85
C TRP A 82 6.89 -7.46 9.59
N HIS A 83 6.71 -8.59 8.88
CA HIS A 83 7.15 -9.91 9.32
C HIS A 83 8.13 -10.50 8.30
N LEU A 84 9.27 -11.00 8.76
CA LEU A 84 10.36 -11.51 7.93
C LEU A 84 10.77 -12.92 8.40
N GLU A 85 11.13 -13.80 7.46
CA GLU A 85 11.93 -14.99 7.75
C GLU A 85 13.36 -14.78 7.25
N ILE A 86 14.34 -14.88 8.15
CA ILE A 86 15.77 -14.67 7.90
C ILE A 86 16.52 -15.98 8.16
N GLU A 87 17.35 -16.42 7.21
CA GLU A 87 18.24 -17.57 7.40
C GLU A 87 19.56 -17.10 8.04
N VAL A 88 19.96 -17.79 9.10
CA VAL A 88 21.10 -17.42 9.97
C VAL A 88 22.03 -18.62 10.14
N LEU A 89 23.33 -18.41 9.99
CA LEU A 89 24.37 -19.40 10.27
C LEU A 89 24.72 -19.38 11.76
N GLU A 90 24.28 -20.43 12.49
CA GLU A 90 24.56 -20.57 13.93
C GLU A 90 25.87 -21.30 14.23
N LEU A 91 26.31 -22.20 13.34
CA LEU A 91 27.53 -22.99 13.52
C LEU A 91 28.10 -23.48 12.19
N THR A 92 29.22 -22.90 11.77
CA THR A 92 30.03 -23.38 10.65
C THR A 92 30.60 -24.78 10.92
N ARG A 93 30.65 -25.65 9.92
CA ARG A 93 31.33 -26.96 9.97
C ARG A 93 32.14 -27.23 8.69
N VAL A 94 32.90 -28.33 8.71
CA VAL A 94 33.63 -28.85 7.55
C VAL A 94 33.21 -30.31 7.32
N PRO A 95 32.72 -30.69 6.12
CA PRO A 95 32.36 -29.79 5.00
C PRO A 95 31.21 -28.85 5.38
N ASP A 96 31.12 -27.72 4.69
CA ASP A 96 30.10 -26.68 4.96
C ASP A 96 28.66 -27.15 4.70
N THR A 97 28.46 -28.26 3.98
CA THR A 97 27.16 -28.95 3.92
C THR A 97 26.67 -29.45 5.29
N MET A 98 27.54 -29.55 6.29
CA MET A 98 27.19 -29.86 7.68
C MET A 98 27.05 -28.61 8.58
N SER A 99 27.25 -27.40 8.05
CA SER A 99 27.00 -26.16 8.78
C SER A 99 25.53 -26.08 9.21
N LEU A 100 25.27 -25.58 10.41
CA LEU A 100 23.91 -25.48 10.95
C LEU A 100 23.33 -24.09 10.67
N LEU A 101 22.30 -24.09 9.82
CA LEU A 101 21.43 -22.96 9.57
C LEU A 101 20.21 -23.00 10.50
N ALA A 102 19.64 -21.82 10.71
CA ALA A 102 18.36 -21.65 11.36
C ALA A 102 17.54 -20.59 10.63
N THR A 103 16.22 -20.79 10.57
CA THR A 103 15.30 -19.72 10.15
C THR A 103 14.80 -19.02 11.41
N TYR A 104 14.97 -17.71 11.43
CA TYR A 104 14.45 -16.81 12.43
C TYR A 104 13.29 -16.03 11.84
N ALA A 105 12.13 -16.11 12.49
CA ALA A 105 11.02 -15.22 12.23
C ALA A 105 11.24 -13.94 13.03
N VAL A 106 11.17 -12.79 12.36
CA VAL A 106 11.50 -11.46 12.89
C VAL A 106 10.31 -10.54 12.68
N ASP A 107 9.93 -9.83 13.73
CA ASP A 107 8.81 -8.91 13.78
C ASP A 107 9.38 -7.47 13.88
N LEU A 108 8.94 -6.58 12.99
CA LEU A 108 9.40 -5.18 12.90
C LEU A 108 8.21 -4.20 12.97
N ASP A 109 8.47 -2.97 13.42
CA ASP A 109 7.52 -1.85 13.31
C ASP A 109 7.42 -1.30 11.87
N PRO A 110 6.52 -0.34 11.55
CA PRO A 110 6.38 0.20 10.19
C PRO A 110 7.61 0.95 9.66
N GLN A 111 8.51 1.37 10.56
CA GLN A 111 9.77 2.04 10.25
C GLN A 111 10.91 1.04 9.97
N GLY A 112 10.74 -0.24 10.31
CA GLY A 112 11.72 -1.31 10.12
C GLY A 112 12.61 -1.57 11.35
N MET A 113 12.24 -1.06 12.52
CA MET A 113 12.93 -1.36 13.78
C MET A 113 12.46 -2.69 14.35
N LEU A 114 13.38 -3.49 14.87
CA LEU A 114 13.10 -4.83 15.39
C LEU A 114 12.34 -4.78 16.72
N THR A 115 11.13 -5.32 16.74
CA THR A 115 10.26 -5.40 17.92
C THR A 115 10.20 -6.81 18.51
N GLY A 116 10.46 -7.85 17.70
CA GLY A 116 10.52 -9.24 18.16
C GLY A 116 11.36 -10.13 17.24
N TYR A 117 11.86 -11.24 17.79
CA TYR A 117 12.48 -12.31 16.99
C TYR A 117 12.34 -13.68 17.68
N ARG A 118 12.26 -14.75 16.89
CA ARG A 118 12.15 -16.13 17.37
C ARG A 118 12.73 -17.11 16.35
N ARG A 119 13.48 -18.12 16.82
CA ARG A 119 13.95 -19.22 15.95
C ARG A 119 12.80 -20.19 15.66
N VAL A 120 12.43 -20.37 14.40
CA VAL A 120 11.30 -21.25 14.00
C VAL A 120 11.75 -22.64 13.55
N ARG A 121 12.96 -22.79 13.00
CA ARG A 121 13.58 -24.09 12.67
C ARG A 121 15.12 -24.04 12.69
N ARG A 122 15.75 -25.22 12.76
CA ARG A 122 17.21 -25.43 12.68
C ARG A 122 17.51 -26.69 11.86
N TYR A 123 18.49 -26.63 10.96
CA TYR A 123 18.80 -27.68 9.97
C TYR A 123 20.25 -27.62 9.51
N GLU A 124 20.71 -28.65 8.81
CA GLU A 124 22.04 -28.69 8.16
C GLU A 124 21.95 -28.09 6.76
N ARG A 125 22.94 -27.28 6.34
CA ARG A 125 22.94 -26.59 5.04
C ARG A 125 22.73 -27.54 3.85
N GLY A 126 23.35 -28.71 3.87
CA GLY A 126 23.26 -29.72 2.80
C GLY A 126 21.96 -30.54 2.79
N ARG A 127 21.03 -30.27 3.71
CA ARG A 127 19.78 -31.01 3.84
C ARG A 127 18.67 -30.29 3.07
N ALA A 128 18.22 -30.89 1.96
CA ALA A 128 17.01 -30.49 1.27
C ALA A 128 15.81 -30.47 2.23
N ASP A 129 14.89 -29.52 2.04
CA ASP A 129 13.76 -29.37 2.95
C ASP A 129 12.88 -30.63 2.97
N ALA A 130 12.45 -31.02 4.17
CA ALA A 130 11.65 -32.21 4.38
C ALA A 130 10.19 -31.87 4.03
N GLN A 131 9.89 -31.84 2.73
CA GLN A 131 8.57 -31.60 2.13
C GLN A 131 7.47 -32.14 3.05
N ARG A 132 6.71 -31.23 3.67
CA ARG A 132 5.64 -31.60 4.60
C ARG A 132 4.72 -32.60 3.89
N PRO A 133 4.52 -33.83 4.41
CA PRO A 133 3.56 -34.75 3.81
C PRO A 133 2.18 -34.10 3.93
N GLY A 134 1.56 -33.82 2.78
CA GLY A 134 0.29 -33.10 2.73
C GLY A 134 -0.78 -33.86 3.51
N GLY A 135 -1.32 -33.23 4.56
CA GLY A 135 -2.51 -33.72 5.25
C GLY A 135 -3.67 -33.83 4.26
N ARG A 136 -4.35 -34.97 4.28
CA ARG A 136 -5.46 -35.33 3.40
C ARG A 136 -6.80 -34.95 4.03
#